data_AF-A0A535CBX1-F1
#
_entry.id   AF-A0A535CBX1-F1
#
_cell.length_a   1.000
_cell.length_b   1.000
_cell.length_c   1.000
_cell.angle_alpha   90.00
_cell.angle_beta   90.00
_cell.angle_gamma   90.00
#
_symmetry.space_group_name_H-M   'P 1'
#
loop_
_entity.id
_entity.type
_entity.pdbx_description
1 polymer ?
#
loop_
_entity_poly.entity_id
_entity_poly.type
_entity_poly.pdbx_seq_one_letter_code
_entity_poly.pdbx_strand_id
1 'polypeptide(L)'
;MPEPLRAGGLAMAASVGSGGNAMQWVTREHPKTDRIACPWLIRKFIDPEAQIVYVPRGEVLSYANQNGAVSFDAPGARYTHRDGLCSFEVLVEEYAIADEAVGLMARVVHGADVAEDRDATPQWPGLLAIADGF
;
A
#
# COMPACT_ATOMS: atom_id res chain seq x y z
N MET A 1 26.44 -26.38 -4.71
CA MET A 1 25.66 -25.19 -5.13
C MET A 1 24.21 -25.59 -5.13
N PRO A 2 23.35 -25.05 -4.25
CA PRO A 2 21.92 -25.35 -4.31
C PRO A 2 21.20 -24.36 -5.24
N GLU A 3 20.31 -24.88 -6.07
CA GLU A 3 19.42 -24.17 -7.00
C GLU A 3 18.50 -23.16 -6.28
N PRO A 4 18.09 -22.07 -6.95
CA PRO A 4 17.10 -21.15 -6.38
C PRO A 4 15.70 -21.80 -6.35
N LEU A 5 15.12 -21.84 -5.14
CA LEU A 5 13.74 -22.24 -4.90
C LEU A 5 12.79 -21.34 -5.71
N ARG A 6 11.91 -21.95 -6.51
CA ARG A 6 10.79 -21.25 -7.14
C ARG A 6 9.87 -20.67 -6.06
N ALA A 7 9.78 -19.35 -6.00
CA ALA A 7 8.80 -18.64 -5.18
C ALA A 7 7.40 -18.89 -5.74
N GLY A 8 6.70 -19.88 -5.17
CA GLY A 8 5.25 -20.01 -5.28
C GLY A 8 4.61 -19.13 -4.21
N GLY A 9 4.34 -17.86 -4.55
CA GLY A 9 3.48 -17.00 -3.75
C GLY A 9 2.02 -17.35 -4.03
N LEU A 10 1.32 -17.86 -3.02
CA LEU A 10 -0.10 -18.15 -3.08
C LEU A 10 -0.87 -16.83 -3.16
N ALA A 11 -1.16 -16.37 -4.38
CA ALA A 11 -2.15 -15.32 -4.58
C ALA A 11 -3.47 -15.83 -3.98
N MET A 12 -3.88 -15.26 -2.84
CA MET A 12 -5.23 -15.44 -2.34
C MET A 12 -6.16 -14.74 -3.32
N ALA A 13 -6.66 -15.50 -4.29
CA ALA A 13 -7.74 -15.07 -5.16
C ALA A 13 -8.92 -14.67 -4.27
N ALA A 14 -9.22 -13.36 -4.24
CA ALA A 14 -10.50 -12.89 -3.72
C ALA A 14 -11.60 -13.63 -4.46
N SER A 15 -12.50 -14.29 -3.72
CA SER A 15 -13.60 -15.05 -4.30
C SER A 15 -14.45 -14.12 -5.17
N VAL A 16 -14.44 -14.37 -6.48
CA VAL A 16 -15.22 -13.61 -7.47
C VAL A 16 -16.70 -13.90 -7.26
N GLY A 17 -17.42 -12.94 -6.69
CA GLY A 17 -18.87 -12.84 -6.87
C GLY A 17 -19.13 -12.45 -8.32
N SER A 18 -19.88 -13.28 -9.04
CA SER A 18 -20.22 -13.04 -10.45
C SER A 18 -21.12 -11.80 -10.58
N GLY A 19 -20.54 -10.70 -11.05
CA GLY A 19 -21.17 -9.40 -11.28
C GLY A 19 -20.09 -8.32 -11.33
N GLY A 20 -19.69 -7.91 -12.54
CA GLY A 20 -18.47 -7.12 -12.81
C GLY A 20 -18.40 -5.78 -12.08
N ASN A 21 -17.74 -5.77 -10.92
CA ASN A 21 -17.31 -4.56 -10.25
C ASN A 21 -15.88 -4.77 -9.77
N ALA A 22 -14.97 -3.88 -10.18
CA ALA A 22 -13.57 -3.99 -9.83
C ALA A 22 -13.36 -3.90 -8.30
N MET A 23 -12.33 -4.58 -7.79
CA MET A 23 -12.09 -4.66 -6.35
C MET A 23 -11.81 -3.27 -5.78
N GLN A 24 -12.55 -2.92 -4.72
CA GLN A 24 -12.37 -1.66 -4.03
C GLN A 24 -11.28 -1.76 -2.96
N TRP A 25 -10.42 -0.75 -2.92
CA TRP A 25 -9.40 -0.56 -1.90
C TRP A 25 -9.67 0.76 -1.19
N VAL A 26 -9.89 0.71 0.12
CA VAL A 26 -10.36 1.87 0.88
C VAL A 26 -9.31 2.37 1.87
N THR A 27 -9.15 3.69 1.92
CA THR A 27 -8.33 4.38 2.92
C THR A 27 -8.99 5.69 3.34
N ARG A 28 -8.35 6.45 4.23
CA ARG A 28 -8.89 7.73 4.72
C ARG A 28 -8.56 8.90 3.78
N GLU A 29 -9.48 9.85 3.69
CA GLU A 29 -9.31 11.15 3.04
C GLU A 29 -8.15 11.97 3.64
N HIS A 30 -7.79 13.07 2.96
CA HIS A 30 -6.60 13.87 3.22
C HIS A 30 -5.31 13.01 3.19
N PRO A 31 -5.02 12.38 2.04
CA PRO A 31 -3.92 11.45 1.91
C PRO A 31 -2.58 12.14 2.16
N LYS A 32 -1.70 11.43 2.84
CA LYS A 32 -0.27 11.75 3.01
C LYS A 32 0.53 10.74 2.19
N THR A 33 1.86 10.79 2.27
CA THR A 33 2.78 10.03 1.42
C THR A 33 2.35 8.58 1.16
N ASP A 34 2.20 7.75 2.19
CA ASP A 34 1.90 6.32 2.03
C ASP A 34 0.51 6.07 1.41
N ARG A 35 -0.45 6.90 1.80
CA ARG A 35 -1.83 6.96 1.28
C ARG A 35 -1.93 7.41 -0.18
N ILE A 36 -0.86 7.93 -0.79
CA ILE A 36 -0.73 8.24 -2.23
C ILE A 36 0.12 7.18 -2.94
N ALA A 37 1.18 6.70 -2.31
CA ALA A 37 2.10 5.72 -2.88
C ALA A 37 1.45 4.32 -3.01
N CYS A 38 0.73 3.86 -1.98
CA CYS A 38 0.02 2.59 -1.98
C CYS A 38 -0.95 2.44 -3.18
N PRO A 39 -1.83 3.43 -3.49
CA PRO A 39 -2.66 3.42 -4.70
C PRO A 39 -1.91 3.13 -6.00
N TRP A 40 -0.71 3.70 -6.19
CA TRP A 40 0.11 3.44 -7.37
C TRP A 40 0.64 2.01 -7.38
N LEU A 41 1.16 1.52 -6.25
CA LEU A 41 1.68 0.16 -6.12
C LEU A 41 0.57 -0.87 -6.39
N ILE A 42 -0.59 -0.68 -5.76
CA ILE A 42 -1.77 -1.53 -5.91
C ILE A 42 -2.14 -1.63 -7.39
N ARG A 43 -2.36 -0.49 -8.07
CA ARG A 43 -2.79 -0.48 -9.46
C ARG A 43 -1.75 -0.98 -10.46
N LYS A 44 -0.47 -0.95 -10.12
CA LYS A 44 0.59 -1.33 -11.05
C LYS A 44 1.06 -2.77 -10.89
N PHE A 45 1.03 -3.31 -9.67
CA PHE A 45 1.65 -4.61 -9.36
C PHE A 45 0.70 -5.61 -8.73
N ILE A 46 -0.41 -5.19 -8.13
CA ILE A 46 -1.30 -6.07 -7.35
C ILE A 46 -2.62 -6.30 -8.09
N ASP A 47 -3.31 -5.22 -8.45
CA ASP A 47 -4.64 -5.25 -9.02
C ASP A 47 -4.82 -4.06 -10.00
N PRO A 48 -4.61 -4.28 -11.31
CA PRO A 48 -4.71 -3.24 -12.33
C PRO A 48 -6.07 -2.57 -12.44
N GLU A 49 -7.14 -3.24 -12.02
CA GLU A 49 -8.50 -2.71 -12.10
C GLU A 49 -8.96 -2.05 -10.79
N ALA A 50 -8.12 -2.08 -9.75
CA ALA A 50 -8.46 -1.58 -8.41
C ALA A 50 -9.12 -0.19 -8.44
N GLN A 51 -10.21 -0.07 -7.70
CA GLN A 51 -10.87 1.20 -7.42
C GLN A 51 -10.44 1.70 -6.04
N ILE A 52 -9.76 2.84 -6.01
CA ILE A 52 -9.29 3.43 -4.76
C ILE A 52 -10.36 4.37 -4.21
N VAL A 53 -10.82 4.10 -3.00
CA VAL A 53 -11.87 4.85 -2.31
C VAL A 53 -11.28 5.57 -1.11
N TYR A 54 -11.54 6.87 -1.01
CA TYR A 54 -11.18 7.68 0.15
C TYR A 54 -12.44 8.03 0.94
N VAL A 55 -12.45 7.68 2.23
CA VAL A 55 -13.58 7.93 3.13
C VAL A 55 -13.13 8.72 4.36
N PRO A 56 -14.04 9.32 5.15
CA PRO A 56 -13.67 9.91 6.43
C PRO A 56 -12.88 8.94 7.33
N ARG A 57 -11.95 9.47 8.13
CA ARG A 57 -11.04 8.66 8.97
C ARG A 57 -11.75 7.58 9.81
N GLY A 58 -12.92 7.90 10.34
CA GLY A 58 -13.71 6.99 11.19
C GLY A 58 -14.46 5.90 10.42
N GLU A 59 -14.48 5.94 9.09
CA GLU A 59 -15.36 5.11 8.26
C GLU A 59 -14.62 4.02 7.47
N VAL A 60 -13.28 3.98 7.50
CA VAL A 60 -12.49 3.05 6.67
C VAL A 60 -12.88 1.59 6.91
N LEU A 61 -12.97 1.17 8.17
CA LEU A 61 -13.28 -0.23 8.51
C LEU A 61 -14.76 -0.57 8.29
N SER A 62 -15.67 0.35 8.59
CA SER A 62 -17.10 0.15 8.31
C SER A 62 -17.36 0.05 6.81
N TYR A 63 -16.70 0.89 6.01
CA TYR A 63 -16.79 0.84 4.55
C TYR A 63 -16.23 -0.48 4.01
N ALA A 64 -15.05 -0.90 4.48
CA ALA A 64 -14.43 -2.17 4.11
C ALA A 64 -15.38 -3.35 4.37
N ASN A 65 -15.97 -3.41 5.56
CA ASN A 65 -16.89 -4.48 5.92
C ASN A 65 -18.20 -4.45 5.10
N GLN A 66 -18.79 -3.27 4.89
CA GLN A 66 -20.07 -3.14 4.18
C GLN A 66 -19.96 -3.43 2.68
N ASN A 67 -18.83 -3.06 2.06
CA ASN A 67 -18.64 -3.15 0.61
C ASN A 67 -17.72 -4.31 0.20
N GLY A 68 -17.25 -5.11 1.17
CA GLY A 68 -16.24 -6.13 0.94
C GLY A 68 -14.90 -5.58 0.47
N ALA A 69 -14.62 -4.28 0.71
CA ALA A 69 -13.42 -3.60 0.23
C ALA A 69 -12.17 -3.94 1.06
N VAL A 70 -11.00 -3.81 0.44
CA VAL A 70 -9.70 -4.04 1.09
C VAL A 70 -9.22 -2.75 1.76
N SER A 71 -9.14 -2.72 3.09
CA SER A 71 -8.67 -1.52 3.80
C SER A 71 -7.15 -1.43 3.85
N PHE A 72 -6.61 -0.22 3.67
CA PHE A 72 -5.18 0.06 3.83
C PHE A 72 -4.87 1.42 4.47
N ASP A 73 -3.69 1.55 5.09
CA ASP A 73 -3.14 2.76 5.72
C ASP A 73 -4.16 3.52 6.62
N ALA A 74 -4.80 2.75 7.49
CA ALA A 74 -5.66 3.26 8.56
C ALA A 74 -5.54 2.38 9.81
N PRO A 75 -5.86 2.90 11.02
CA PRO A 75 -5.87 2.10 12.23
C PRO A 75 -6.79 0.87 12.09
N GLY A 76 -6.24 -0.32 12.33
CA GLY A 76 -6.97 -1.59 12.19
C GLY A 76 -7.26 -2.02 10.75
N ALA A 77 -6.71 -1.34 9.74
CA ALA A 77 -6.82 -1.75 8.35
C ALA A 77 -6.13 -3.09 8.11
N ARG A 78 -6.54 -3.80 7.05
CA ARG A 78 -5.93 -5.08 6.67
C ARG A 78 -4.44 -4.92 6.35
N TYR A 79 -4.09 -3.86 5.63
CA TYR A 79 -2.71 -3.46 5.38
C TYR A 79 -2.44 -2.15 6.10
N THR A 80 -1.56 -2.18 7.09
CA THR A 80 -1.19 -1.02 7.88
C THR A 80 0.26 -1.17 8.30
N HIS A 81 0.81 -0.16 8.96
CA HIS A 81 2.18 -0.19 9.44
C HIS A 81 2.39 -1.39 10.36
N ARG A 82 3.51 -2.10 10.17
CA ARG A 82 3.84 -3.32 10.92
C ARG A 82 5.34 -3.42 11.09
N ASP A 83 5.79 -3.68 12.33
CA ASP A 83 7.19 -3.95 12.65
C ASP A 83 8.18 -2.89 12.11
N GLY A 84 7.79 -1.61 12.12
CA GLY A 84 8.58 -0.49 11.62
C GLY A 84 8.42 -0.21 10.12
N LEU A 85 7.70 -1.05 9.39
CA LEU A 85 7.40 -0.85 7.97
C LEU A 85 6.18 0.08 7.79
N CYS A 86 6.22 0.94 6.78
CA CYS A 86 5.04 1.65 6.28
C CYS A 86 4.12 0.71 5.48
N SER A 87 2.88 1.12 5.19
CA SER A 87 1.92 0.24 4.51
C SER A 87 2.37 -0.13 3.09
N PHE A 88 3.10 0.75 2.41
CA PHE A 88 3.72 0.45 1.11
C PHE A 88 4.67 -0.75 1.20
N GLU A 89 5.55 -0.76 2.20
CA GLU A 89 6.51 -1.85 2.43
C GLU A 89 5.80 -3.15 2.82
N VAL A 90 4.77 -3.06 3.66
CA VAL A 90 3.94 -4.22 4.00
C VAL A 90 3.29 -4.82 2.76
N LEU A 91 2.78 -4.00 1.83
CA LEU A 91 2.24 -4.49 0.56
C LEU A 91 3.32 -5.13 -0.33
N VAL A 92 4.52 -4.55 -0.39
CA VAL A 92 5.65 -5.14 -1.14
C VAL A 92 6.01 -6.53 -0.60
N GLU A 93 6.04 -6.68 0.72
CA GLU A 93 6.35 -7.96 1.38
C GLU A 93 5.25 -9.00 1.19
N GLU A 94 3.99 -8.65 1.50
CA GLU A 94 2.83 -9.56 1.44
C GLU A 94 2.58 -10.09 0.02
N TYR A 95 2.84 -9.28 -1.00
CA TYR A 95 2.67 -9.67 -2.40
C TYR A 95 3.98 -10.12 -3.07
N ALA A 96 5.07 -10.24 -2.30
CA ALA A 96 6.38 -10.68 -2.77
C ALA A 96 6.86 -9.95 -4.05
N ILE A 97 6.70 -8.62 -4.09
CA ILE A 97 7.04 -7.80 -5.26
C ILE A 97 8.56 -7.67 -5.36
N ALA A 98 9.17 -8.45 -6.26
CA ALA A 98 10.61 -8.48 -6.50
C ALA A 98 11.01 -7.58 -7.70
N ASP A 99 10.87 -6.26 -7.54
CA ASP A 99 11.27 -5.26 -8.53
C ASP A 99 12.24 -4.24 -7.90
N GLU A 100 13.40 -4.02 -8.53
CA GLU A 100 14.45 -3.14 -7.97
C GLU A 100 13.99 -1.68 -7.86
N ALA A 101 13.19 -1.19 -8.81
CA ALA A 101 12.66 0.16 -8.77
C ALA A 101 11.60 0.33 -7.68
N VAL A 102 10.77 -0.69 -7.45
CA VAL A 102 9.85 -0.73 -6.30
C VAL A 102 10.62 -0.75 -4.98
N GLY A 103 11.71 -1.52 -4.89
CA GLY A 103 12.57 -1.54 -3.70
C GLY A 103 13.24 -0.20 -3.42
N LEU A 104 13.63 0.55 -4.45
CA LEU A 104 14.08 1.94 -4.31
C LEU A 104 12.95 2.85 -3.82
N MET A 105 11.76 2.73 -4.40
CA MET A 105 10.60 3.53 -4.02
C MET A 105 10.19 3.27 -2.57
N ALA A 106 10.22 2.02 -2.12
CA ALA A 106 9.94 1.64 -0.74
C ALA A 106 10.81 2.42 0.25
N ARG A 107 12.13 2.52 0.00
CA ARG A 107 13.04 3.31 0.86
C ARG A 107 12.76 4.80 0.87
N VAL A 108 12.35 5.37 -0.27
CA VAL A 108 12.02 6.80 -0.37
C VAL A 108 10.70 7.10 0.34
N VAL A 109 9.68 6.27 0.14
CA VAL A 109 8.38 6.37 0.81
C VAL A 109 8.54 6.19 2.32
N HIS A 110 9.30 5.18 2.76
CA HIS A 110 9.62 4.94 4.16
C HIS A 110 10.17 6.19 4.84
N GLY A 111 11.23 6.80 4.28
CA GLY A 111 11.82 8.00 4.86
C GLY A 111 10.86 9.21 4.91
N ALA A 112 9.86 9.26 4.03
CA ALA A 112 8.87 10.33 4.01
C ALA A 112 7.65 10.07 4.92
N ASP A 113 7.38 8.82 5.28
CA ASP A 113 6.18 8.42 6.04
C ASP A 113 6.49 7.99 7.49
N VAL A 114 7.66 7.39 7.73
CA VAL A 114 8.14 6.99 9.06
C VAL A 114 9.03 8.10 9.62
N ALA A 115 8.55 8.78 10.66
CA ALA A 115 9.18 10.01 11.15
C ALA A 115 10.54 9.78 11.84
N GLU A 116 10.70 8.60 12.42
CA GLU A 116 11.88 8.17 13.16
C GLU A 116 13.06 7.82 12.23
N ASP A 117 12.78 7.49 10.96
CA ASP A 117 13.75 7.00 9.97
C ASP A 117 13.94 7.97 8.79
N ARG A 118 13.75 9.26 9.05
CA ARG A 118 13.91 10.40 8.13
C ARG A 118 15.36 10.66 7.67
N ASP A 119 16.27 9.72 7.80
CA ASP A 119 17.60 9.77 7.15
C ASP A 119 17.80 8.61 6.15
N ALA A 120 16.73 7.85 5.85
CA ALA A 120 16.81 6.66 4.99
C ALA A 120 17.30 6.96 3.57
N THR A 121 16.96 8.13 3.00
CA THR A 121 17.37 8.51 1.64
C THR A 121 17.46 10.04 1.45
N PRO A 122 18.35 10.58 0.59
CA PRO A 122 18.37 12.03 0.35
C PRO A 122 17.13 12.57 -0.40
N GLN A 123 16.30 11.70 -0.99
CA GLN A 123 15.17 12.08 -1.82
C GLN A 123 13.87 12.33 -1.04
N TRP A 124 13.71 11.73 0.15
CA TRP A 124 12.44 11.81 0.90
C TRP A 124 12.01 13.24 1.27
N PRO A 125 12.90 14.22 1.57
CA PRO A 125 12.45 15.57 1.94
C PRO A 125 11.67 16.26 0.82
N GLY A 126 12.08 16.04 -0.43
CA GLY A 126 11.39 16.56 -1.60
C GLY A 126 10.02 15.91 -1.80
N LEU A 127 9.91 14.59 -1.56
CA LEU A 127 8.63 13.88 -1.64
C LEU A 127 7.65 14.40 -0.58
N LEU A 128 8.12 14.60 0.66
CA LEU A 128 7.28 15.14 1.73
C LEU A 128 6.81 16.56 1.41
N ALA A 129 7.69 17.44 0.92
CA ALA A 129 7.33 18.81 0.55
C ALA A 129 6.22 18.86 -0.54
N ILE A 130 6.27 17.95 -1.51
CA ILE A 130 5.21 17.82 -2.52
C ILE A 130 3.90 17.36 -1.89
N ALA A 131 3.94 16.38 -0.98
CA ALA A 131 2.75 15.84 -0.33
C ALA A 131 2.08 16.83 0.65
N ASP A 132 2.86 17.73 1.26
CA ASP A 132 2.35 18.72 2.20
C ASP A 132 1.80 19.99 1.53
N GLY A 133 2.12 20.23 0.26
CA GLY A 133 1.71 21.43 -0.47
C GLY A 133 2.61 22.61 -0.12
N PHE A 134 3.64 22.80 -0.95
CA PHE A 134 4.71 23.80 -0.88
C PHE A 134 4.25 25.23 -0.56
#